data_AF-A0A496WN08-F1
#
_entry.id   AF-A0A496WN08-F1
#
_cell.length_a   1.000
_cell.length_b   1.000
_cell.length_c   1.000
_cell.angle_alpha   90.00
_cell.angle_beta   90.00
_cell.angle_gamma   90.00
#
_symmetry.space_group_name_H-M   'P 1'
#
loop_
_entity.id
_entity.type
_entity.pdbx_description
1 polymer ?
#
loop_
_entity_poly.entity_id
_entity_poly.type
_entity_poly.pdbx_seq_one_letter_code
_entity_poly.pdbx_strand_id
1 'polypeptide(L)'
;MNEDNNKLYDKIFTSIGLPAAFFLLLPLVVYVTNLNAVAVEKDSILLLGGLATLVAGTILFILFSVPKLGAIVLALSQLILVYVFLTTIFPNTTGELTGFTGSQSMTMTSIDFLKSGLILFLGVLFLWRRQNEFNLVLKSISILVIVSCLIFSLFFTSVADKFHLADTESKTSLLELGSESNILVIVLDAFTGYRFLEITEEKKHLVEKFEGFTFYPRCIGVANNTSAGNSTILTGGINLAVKDIGWENRNSKSVQESFLNSATKNGYAASYISALTIEDGLVPWAPEQSFFTAANLNFKSTFHSYTDFLEVSTTRIFPVQLLNYNDGNGTPLSKFEHQIEDDATILEQ
;
A
#
# COMPACT_ATOMS: atom_id res chain seq x y z
N MET A 1 -22.11 15.34 -38.43
CA MET A 1 -20.74 14.79 -38.25
C MET A 1 -20.71 13.44 -38.96
N ASN A 2 -19.70 13.17 -39.78
CA ASN A 2 -19.66 11.96 -40.61
C ASN A 2 -19.55 10.69 -39.72
N GLU A 3 -20.25 9.61 -40.04
CA GLU A 3 -20.28 8.38 -39.22
C GLU A 3 -18.87 7.80 -39.01
N ASP A 4 -18.00 7.94 -40.02
CA ASP A 4 -16.61 7.51 -39.96
C ASP A 4 -15.79 8.30 -38.93
N ASN A 5 -16.07 9.59 -38.75
CA ASN A 5 -15.39 10.41 -37.74
C ASN A 5 -15.77 9.93 -36.33
N ASN A 6 -17.04 9.58 -36.09
CA ASN A 6 -17.47 9.05 -34.80
C ASN A 6 -16.73 7.76 -34.45
N LYS A 7 -16.60 6.84 -35.40
CA LYS A 7 -15.87 5.58 -35.23
C LYS A 7 -14.40 5.82 -34.92
N LEU A 8 -13.76 6.79 -35.58
CA LEU A 8 -12.37 7.13 -35.29
C LEU A 8 -12.19 7.67 -33.86
N TYR A 9 -13.07 8.57 -33.41
CA TYR A 9 -13.02 9.08 -32.04
C TYR A 9 -13.22 7.95 -31.02
N ASP A 10 -14.18 7.06 -31.23
CA ASP A 10 -14.44 5.95 -30.31
C ASP A 10 -13.20 5.04 -30.15
N LYS A 11 -12.47 4.81 -31.25
CA LYS A 11 -11.19 4.09 -31.23
C LYS A 11 -10.14 4.81 -30.40
N ILE A 12 -9.91 6.11 -30.67
CA ILE A 12 -8.90 6.92 -29.98
C ILE A 12 -9.17 6.99 -28.48
N PHE A 13 -10.41 7.32 -28.08
CA PHE A 13 -10.77 7.45 -26.67
C PHE A 13 -10.68 6.11 -25.95
N THR A 14 -11.14 5.01 -26.55
CA THR A 14 -11.06 3.69 -25.90
C THR A 14 -9.62 3.18 -25.84
N SER A 15 -8.81 3.41 -26.88
CA SER A 15 -7.41 2.96 -26.91
C SER A 15 -6.54 3.68 -25.88
N ILE A 16 -6.88 4.91 -25.52
CA ILE A 16 -6.17 5.65 -24.46
C ILE A 16 -6.82 5.39 -23.10
N GLY A 17 -8.14 5.50 -23.03
CA GLY A 17 -8.91 5.45 -21.79
C GLY A 17 -8.79 4.13 -21.05
N LEU A 18 -8.86 2.98 -21.75
CA LEU A 18 -8.74 1.66 -21.10
C LEU A 18 -7.33 1.44 -20.49
N PRO A 19 -6.23 1.58 -21.24
CA PRO A 19 -4.90 1.46 -20.65
C PRO A 19 -4.63 2.50 -19.56
N ALA A 20 -5.06 3.75 -19.73
CA ALA A 20 -4.90 4.78 -18.70
C ALA A 20 -5.68 4.44 -17.43
N ALA A 21 -6.89 3.90 -17.55
CA ALA A 21 -7.67 3.47 -16.40
C ALA A 21 -6.95 2.34 -15.62
N PHE A 22 -6.30 1.43 -16.34
CA PHE A 22 -5.67 0.25 -15.77
C PHE A 22 -4.26 0.51 -15.22
N PHE A 23 -3.39 1.18 -16.00
CA PHE A 23 -1.98 1.39 -15.67
C PHE A 23 -1.70 2.70 -14.93
N LEU A 24 -2.63 3.67 -14.97
CA LEU A 24 -2.47 4.94 -14.24
C LEU A 24 -3.52 5.07 -13.15
N LEU A 25 -4.80 5.19 -13.52
CA LEU A 25 -5.85 5.54 -12.56
C LEU A 25 -5.94 4.53 -11.42
N LEU A 26 -5.93 3.23 -11.72
CA LEU A 26 -6.04 2.20 -10.70
C LEU A 26 -4.88 2.26 -9.67
N PRO A 27 -3.59 2.18 -10.08
CA PRO A 27 -2.47 2.41 -9.18
C PRO A 27 -2.53 3.74 -8.43
N LEU A 28 -2.94 4.82 -9.10
CA LEU A 28 -3.03 6.15 -8.48
C LEU A 28 -4.09 6.20 -7.37
N VAL A 29 -5.27 5.61 -7.59
CA VAL A 29 -6.31 5.57 -6.56
C VAL A 29 -5.83 4.73 -5.37
N VAL A 30 -5.16 3.59 -5.61
CA VAL A 30 -4.58 2.77 -4.53
C VAL A 30 -3.47 3.52 -3.79
N TYR A 31 -2.64 4.27 -4.50
CA TYR A 31 -1.58 5.09 -3.93
C TYR A 31 -2.15 6.17 -3.00
N VAL A 32 -3.16 6.93 -3.45
CA VAL A 32 -3.81 7.98 -2.66
C VAL A 32 -4.49 7.44 -1.42
N THR A 33 -5.14 6.27 -1.53
CA THR A 33 -5.83 5.68 -0.38
C THR A 33 -4.88 5.04 0.63
N ASN A 34 -3.59 4.85 0.28
CA ASN A 34 -2.61 4.11 1.08
C ASN A 34 -1.25 4.81 1.15
N LEU A 35 -1.23 6.14 1.21
CA LEU A 35 0.01 6.94 1.18
C LEU A 35 1.04 6.49 2.22
N ASN A 36 0.58 6.03 3.38
CA ASN A 36 1.45 5.61 4.48
C ASN A 36 1.87 4.13 4.40
N ALA A 37 1.47 3.37 3.37
CA ALA A 37 1.79 1.94 3.25
C ALA A 37 2.50 1.59 1.95
N VAL A 38 2.64 2.53 1.02
CA VAL A 38 3.19 2.29 -0.32
C VAL A 38 4.56 2.93 -0.46
N ALA A 39 5.58 2.10 -0.68
CA ALA A 39 6.96 2.55 -0.90
C ALA A 39 7.26 2.97 -2.35
N VAL A 40 6.30 2.88 -3.27
CA VAL A 40 6.49 3.24 -4.68
C VAL A 40 6.41 4.75 -4.85
N GLU A 41 7.39 5.34 -5.54
CA GLU A 41 7.36 6.77 -5.85
C GLU A 41 6.25 7.11 -6.85
N LYS A 42 5.60 8.24 -6.61
CA LYS A 42 4.57 8.82 -7.49
C LYS A 42 5.05 8.92 -8.95
N ASP A 43 6.26 9.40 -9.14
CA ASP A 43 6.84 9.62 -10.47
C ASP A 43 7.09 8.31 -11.22
N SER A 44 7.38 7.24 -10.47
CA SER A 44 7.52 5.89 -11.03
C SER A 44 6.18 5.37 -11.57
N ILE A 45 5.08 5.62 -10.85
CA ILE A 45 3.73 5.27 -11.30
C ILE A 45 3.37 6.06 -12.57
N LEU A 46 3.62 7.36 -12.58
CA LEU A 46 3.31 8.21 -13.73
C LEU A 46 4.16 7.86 -14.96
N LEU A 47 5.46 7.66 -14.78
CA LEU A 47 6.38 7.33 -15.86
C LEU A 47 6.10 5.95 -16.45
N LEU A 48 6.12 4.90 -15.62
CA LEU A 48 5.96 3.53 -16.08
C LEU A 48 4.52 3.23 -16.48
N GLY A 49 3.54 3.73 -15.73
CA GLY A 49 2.13 3.64 -16.10
C GLY A 49 1.81 4.42 -17.37
N GLY A 50 2.44 5.57 -17.58
CA GLY A 50 2.33 6.36 -18.80
C GLY A 50 2.91 5.65 -20.02
N LEU A 51 4.12 5.08 -19.88
CA LEU A 51 4.75 4.27 -20.93
C LEU A 51 3.92 3.03 -21.26
N ALA A 52 3.44 2.30 -20.24
CA ALA A 52 2.56 1.14 -20.43
C ALA A 52 1.25 1.52 -21.12
N THR A 53 0.65 2.66 -20.75
CA THR A 53 -0.54 3.22 -21.39
C THR A 53 -0.30 3.51 -22.87
N LEU A 54 0.83 4.13 -23.22
CA LEU A 54 1.17 4.46 -24.61
C LEU A 54 1.37 3.20 -25.45
N VAL A 55 2.11 2.22 -24.94
CA VAL A 55 2.37 0.96 -25.63
C VAL A 55 1.08 0.17 -25.82
N ALA A 56 0.34 -0.08 -24.75
CA ALA A 56 -0.92 -0.82 -24.80
C ALA A 56 -1.98 -0.10 -25.64
N GLY A 57 -2.04 1.23 -25.56
CA GLY A 57 -2.96 2.03 -26.35
C GLY A 57 -2.66 1.99 -27.84
N THR A 58 -1.39 2.01 -28.22
CA THR A 58 -0.97 1.85 -29.62
C THR A 58 -1.34 0.46 -30.15
N ILE A 59 -1.10 -0.59 -29.36
CA ILE A 59 -1.50 -1.96 -29.72
C ILE A 59 -3.03 -2.06 -29.90
N LEU A 60 -3.81 -1.53 -28.95
CA LEU A 60 -5.27 -1.51 -29.06
C LEU A 60 -5.76 -0.73 -30.28
N PHE A 61 -5.17 0.43 -30.57
CA PHE A 61 -5.54 1.23 -31.74
C PHE A 61 -5.31 0.48 -33.05
N ILE A 62 -4.19 -0.24 -33.15
CA ILE A 62 -3.89 -1.11 -34.31
C ILE A 62 -4.92 -2.25 -34.38
N LEU A 63 -5.22 -2.92 -33.26
CA LEU A 63 -6.22 -4.00 -33.22
C LEU A 63 -7.62 -3.52 -33.61
N PHE A 64 -8.04 -2.33 -33.19
CA PHE A 64 -9.30 -1.73 -33.59
C PHE A 64 -9.40 -1.41 -35.09
N SER A 65 -8.26 -1.37 -35.78
CA SER A 65 -8.18 -1.10 -37.22
C SER A 65 -8.32 -2.36 -38.07
N VAL A 66 -8.31 -3.55 -37.46
CA VAL A 66 -8.51 -4.82 -38.17
C VAL A 66 -9.99 -5.01 -38.52
N PRO A 67 -10.36 -5.30 -39.79
CA PRO A 67 -11.76 -5.51 -40.18
C PRO A 67 -12.43 -6.66 -39.40
N LYS A 68 -13.70 -6.47 -39.02
CA LYS A 68 -14.53 -7.38 -38.21
C LYS A 68 -14.02 -7.64 -36.78
N LEU A 69 -12.76 -8.01 -36.60
CA LEU A 69 -12.13 -8.22 -35.30
C LEU A 69 -12.11 -6.92 -34.48
N GLY A 70 -11.72 -5.80 -35.11
CA GLY A 70 -11.59 -4.51 -34.43
C GLY A 70 -12.90 -4.01 -33.83
N ALA A 71 -14.06 -4.33 -34.42
CA ALA A 71 -15.36 -3.97 -33.86
C ALA A 71 -15.68 -4.77 -32.58
N ILE A 72 -15.34 -6.07 -32.57
CA ILE A 72 -15.52 -6.95 -31.40
C ILE A 72 -14.57 -6.52 -30.28
N VAL A 73 -13.28 -6.33 -30.60
CA VAL A 73 -12.28 -5.90 -29.62
C VAL A 73 -12.64 -4.52 -29.06
N LEU A 74 -13.10 -3.57 -29.89
CA LEU A 74 -13.55 -2.26 -29.42
C LEU A 74 -14.72 -2.37 -28.43
N ALA A 75 -15.77 -3.13 -28.77
CA ALA A 75 -16.92 -3.30 -27.88
C ALA A 75 -16.54 -3.95 -26.55
N LEU A 76 -15.66 -4.96 -26.57
CA LEU A 76 -15.13 -5.58 -25.35
C LEU A 76 -14.28 -4.61 -24.53
N SER A 77 -13.37 -3.86 -25.17
CA SER A 77 -12.55 -2.86 -24.50
C SER A 77 -13.38 -1.76 -23.84
N GLN A 78 -14.49 -1.35 -24.46
CA GLN A 78 -15.43 -0.39 -23.90
C GLN A 78 -16.14 -0.93 -22.64
N LEU A 79 -16.57 -2.20 -22.66
CA LEU A 79 -17.13 -2.87 -21.48
C LEU A 79 -16.11 -2.97 -20.35
N ILE A 80 -14.88 -3.39 -20.69
CA ILE A 80 -13.79 -3.51 -19.71
C ILE A 80 -13.45 -2.13 -19.13
N LEU A 81 -13.42 -1.07 -19.93
CA LEU A 81 -13.18 0.29 -19.45
C LEU A 81 -14.22 0.71 -18.40
N VAL A 82 -15.50 0.52 -18.70
CA VAL A 82 -16.58 0.84 -17.73
C VAL A 82 -16.44 0.00 -16.47
N TYR A 83 -16.16 -1.29 -16.63
CA TYR A 83 -15.94 -2.20 -15.50
C TYR A 83 -14.78 -1.73 -14.62
N VAL A 84 -13.58 -1.58 -15.18
CA VAL A 84 -12.36 -1.11 -14.49
C VAL A 84 -12.60 0.23 -13.81
N PHE A 85 -13.23 1.18 -14.50
CA PHE A 85 -13.51 2.50 -13.94
C PHE A 85 -14.45 2.42 -12.73
N LEU A 86 -15.56 1.68 -12.85
CA LEU A 86 -16.52 1.53 -11.75
C LEU A 86 -15.95 0.75 -10.58
N THR A 87 -15.17 -0.30 -10.81
CA THR A 87 -14.52 -1.04 -9.71
C THR A 87 -13.36 -0.26 -9.08
N THR A 88 -12.77 0.69 -9.80
CA THR A 88 -11.76 1.58 -9.22
C THR A 88 -12.41 2.58 -8.26
N ILE A 89 -13.52 3.22 -8.67
CA ILE A 89 -14.24 4.21 -7.84
C ILE A 89 -15.04 3.54 -6.71
N PHE A 90 -15.69 2.43 -7.02
CA PHE A 90 -16.46 1.62 -6.08
C PHE A 90 -15.73 0.28 -5.92
N PRO A 91 -14.69 0.19 -5.08
CA PRO A 91 -13.96 -1.05 -4.86
C PRO A 91 -14.90 -2.18 -4.41
N ASN A 92 -14.50 -3.41 -4.70
CA ASN A 92 -15.12 -4.57 -4.07
C ASN A 92 -14.72 -4.61 -2.60
N THR A 93 -15.55 -5.23 -1.76
CA THR A 93 -15.33 -5.34 -0.31
C THR A 93 -14.14 -6.22 0.08
N THR A 94 -13.34 -6.66 -0.88
CA THR A 94 -12.25 -7.64 -0.77
C THR A 94 -11.01 -7.10 -0.08
N GLY A 95 -11.21 -6.42 1.04
CA GLY A 95 -10.21 -5.62 1.71
C GLY A 95 -10.05 -4.31 0.95
N GLU A 96 -10.68 -3.26 1.45
CA GLU A 96 -9.99 -1.99 1.34
C GLU A 96 -8.57 -2.24 1.86
N LEU A 97 -7.55 -1.92 1.07
CA LEU A 97 -6.17 -1.87 1.54
C LEU A 97 -5.98 -0.89 2.72
N THR A 98 -7.08 -0.32 3.27
CA THR A 98 -7.17 0.38 4.54
C THR A 98 -6.50 -0.42 5.63
N GLY A 99 -5.21 -0.15 5.77
CA GLY A 99 -4.37 -0.51 6.89
C GLY A 99 -3.50 -1.75 6.75
N PHE A 100 -3.70 -2.67 5.79
CA PHE A 100 -3.08 -4.02 5.84
C PHE A 100 -3.28 -4.73 7.21
N THR A 101 -4.19 -4.23 8.06
CA THR A 101 -4.24 -4.56 9.50
C THR A 101 -5.34 -5.56 9.85
N GLY A 102 -6.19 -5.93 8.89
CA GLY A 102 -7.26 -6.91 9.09
C GLY A 102 -6.96 -8.21 8.36
N SER A 103 -7.00 -9.33 9.09
CA SER A 103 -7.16 -10.67 8.54
C SER A 103 -8.56 -10.82 7.94
N GLN A 104 -8.92 -10.01 6.96
CA GLN A 104 -10.15 -10.26 6.20
C GLN A 104 -9.84 -11.34 5.19
N SER A 105 -10.55 -12.46 5.30
CA SER A 105 -10.51 -13.52 4.29
C SER A 105 -10.85 -12.89 2.94
N MET A 106 -9.92 -12.96 1.99
CA MET A 106 -10.12 -12.53 0.60
C MET A 106 -11.08 -13.48 -0.16
N THR A 107 -12.17 -13.89 0.47
CA THR A 107 -13.27 -14.57 -0.20
C THR A 107 -14.11 -13.52 -0.88
N MET A 108 -14.13 -13.54 -2.22
CA MET A 108 -15.17 -12.84 -2.97
C MET A 108 -16.51 -13.20 -2.36
N THR A 109 -17.20 -12.21 -1.82
CA THR A 109 -18.55 -12.44 -1.35
C THR A 109 -19.44 -12.67 -2.57
N SER A 110 -20.54 -13.41 -2.40
CA SER A 110 -21.55 -13.53 -3.46
C SER A 110 -22.07 -12.16 -3.92
N ILE A 111 -21.96 -11.13 -3.06
CA ILE A 111 -22.31 -9.74 -3.35
C ILE A 111 -21.35 -9.14 -4.37
N ASP A 112 -20.03 -9.36 -4.26
CA ASP A 112 -19.02 -8.85 -5.21
C ASP A 112 -19.21 -9.45 -6.62
N PHE A 113 -19.53 -10.75 -6.69
CA PHE A 113 -19.89 -11.41 -7.94
C PHE A 113 -21.18 -10.85 -8.55
N LEU A 114 -22.22 -10.66 -7.73
CA LEU A 114 -23.50 -10.11 -8.18
C LEU A 114 -23.32 -8.67 -8.70
N LYS A 115 -22.54 -7.84 -7.99
CA LYS A 115 -22.21 -6.48 -8.40
C LYS A 115 -21.47 -6.45 -9.74
N SER A 116 -20.43 -7.27 -9.89
CA SER A 116 -19.67 -7.36 -11.14
C SER A 116 -20.53 -7.84 -12.31
N GLY A 117 -21.36 -8.86 -12.08
CA GLY A 117 -22.31 -9.36 -13.06
C GLY A 117 -23.36 -8.32 -13.46
N LEU A 118 -23.89 -7.56 -12.50
CA LEU A 118 -24.85 -6.49 -12.75
C LEU A 118 -24.24 -5.36 -13.58
N ILE A 119 -23.01 -4.92 -13.26
CA ILE A 119 -22.31 -3.88 -14.02
C ILE A 119 -22.13 -4.32 -15.48
N LEU A 120 -21.64 -5.55 -15.71
CA LEU A 120 -21.45 -6.08 -17.07
C LEU A 120 -22.78 -6.23 -17.81
N PHE A 121 -23.81 -6.75 -17.14
CA PHE A 121 -25.15 -6.90 -17.73
C PHE A 121 -25.73 -5.56 -18.14
N LEU A 122 -25.69 -4.54 -17.27
CA LEU A 122 -26.16 -3.19 -17.58
C LEU A 122 -25.34 -2.55 -18.69
N GLY A 123 -24.02 -2.75 -18.70
CA GLY A 123 -23.14 -2.28 -19.76
C GLY A 123 -23.51 -2.87 -21.13
N VAL A 124 -23.74 -4.18 -21.20
CA VAL A 124 -24.17 -4.88 -22.43
C VAL A 124 -25.55 -4.41 -22.87
N LEU A 125 -26.50 -4.30 -21.94
CA LEU A 125 -27.86 -3.83 -22.24
C LEU A 125 -27.86 -2.40 -22.79
N PHE A 126 -27.02 -1.54 -22.22
CA PHE A 126 -26.91 -0.14 -22.63
C PHE A 126 -26.20 0.00 -23.97
N LEU A 127 -25.14 -0.78 -24.22
CA LEU A 127 -24.52 -0.92 -25.54
C LEU A 127 -25.51 -1.33 -26.61
N TRP A 128 -26.36 -2.32 -26.31
CA TRP A 128 -27.31 -2.86 -27.26
C TRP A 128 -28.45 -1.89 -27.59
N ARG A 129 -28.98 -1.18 -26.59
CA ARG A 129 -30.18 -0.34 -26.75
C ARG A 129 -29.88 1.12 -27.10
N ARG A 130 -28.75 1.66 -26.64
CA ARG A 130 -28.44 3.10 -26.62
C ARG A 130 -26.98 3.38 -26.97
N GLN A 131 -26.48 2.74 -28.03
CA GLN A 131 -25.08 2.80 -28.45
C GLN A 131 -24.51 4.23 -28.54
N ASN A 132 -25.26 5.20 -29.09
CA ASN A 132 -24.81 6.59 -29.21
C ASN A 132 -24.61 7.27 -27.85
N GLU A 133 -25.54 7.05 -26.91
CA GLU A 133 -25.46 7.59 -25.55
C GLU A 133 -24.33 6.90 -24.77
N PHE A 134 -24.10 5.61 -25.02
CA PHE A 134 -23.00 4.87 -24.39
C PHE A 134 -21.64 5.40 -24.83
N ASN A 135 -21.48 5.66 -26.13
CA ASN A 135 -20.25 6.24 -26.66
C ASN A 135 -19.98 7.63 -26.07
N LEU A 136 -21.03 8.41 -25.76
CA LEU A 136 -20.87 9.68 -25.04
C LEU A 136 -20.35 9.44 -23.62
N VAL A 137 -20.96 8.52 -22.86
CA VAL A 137 -20.53 8.16 -21.50
C VAL A 137 -19.08 7.68 -21.48
N LEU A 138 -18.67 6.83 -22.43
CA LEU A 138 -17.29 6.34 -22.55
C LEU A 138 -16.29 7.45 -22.83
N LYS A 139 -16.64 8.41 -23.70
CA LYS A 139 -15.81 9.59 -23.96
C LYS A 139 -15.65 10.41 -22.69
N SER A 140 -16.75 10.64 -21.96
CA SER A 140 -16.73 11.34 -20.68
C SER A 140 -15.86 10.64 -19.64
N ILE A 141 -15.97 9.30 -19.52
CA ILE A 141 -15.11 8.50 -18.63
C ILE A 141 -13.65 8.64 -19.04
N SER A 142 -13.32 8.48 -20.33
CA SER A 142 -11.94 8.56 -20.82
C SER A 142 -11.32 9.93 -20.55
N ILE A 143 -12.08 11.01 -20.80
CA ILE A 143 -11.66 12.37 -20.49
C ILE A 143 -11.45 12.53 -18.98
N LEU A 144 -12.38 12.03 -18.16
CA LEU A 144 -12.27 12.09 -16.71
C LEU A 144 -11.03 11.36 -16.21
N VAL A 145 -10.73 10.15 -16.71
CA VAL A 145 -9.52 9.41 -16.37
C VAL A 145 -8.26 10.22 -16.69
N ILE A 146 -8.18 10.79 -17.90
CA ILE A 146 -7.02 11.61 -18.32
C ILE A 146 -6.88 12.85 -17.43
N VAL A 147 -7.99 13.55 -17.17
CA VAL A 147 -8.00 14.76 -16.33
C VAL A 147 -7.63 14.42 -14.89
N SER A 148 -8.13 13.32 -14.33
CA SER A 148 -7.75 12.85 -13.00
C SER A 148 -6.26 12.54 -12.92
N CYS A 149 -5.69 11.88 -13.93
CA CYS A 149 -4.24 11.63 -13.98
C CYS A 149 -3.43 12.94 -14.07
N LEU A 150 -3.89 13.91 -14.86
CA LEU A 150 -3.25 15.21 -15.00
C LEU A 150 -3.32 16.02 -13.70
N ILE A 151 -4.50 16.11 -13.09
CA ILE A 151 -4.70 16.79 -11.80
C ILE A 151 -3.79 16.15 -10.75
N PHE A 152 -3.76 14.82 -10.71
CA PHE A 152 -2.88 14.11 -9.79
C PHE A 152 -1.40 14.45 -10.05
N SER A 153 -0.95 14.43 -11.30
CA SER A 153 0.43 14.80 -11.67
C SER A 153 0.79 16.24 -11.29
N LEU A 154 -0.16 17.18 -11.35
CA LEU A 154 0.09 18.60 -11.12
C LEU A 154 -0.06 19.02 -9.65
N PHE A 155 -1.05 18.47 -8.96
CA PHE A 155 -1.46 18.96 -7.64
C PHE A 155 -1.15 17.99 -6.50
N PHE A 156 -0.87 16.72 -6.81
CA PHE A 156 -0.57 15.75 -5.77
C PHE A 156 0.93 15.76 -5.46
N THR A 157 1.30 16.50 -4.42
CA THR A 157 2.58 16.30 -3.74
C THR A 157 2.45 15.05 -2.89
N SER A 158 3.28 14.04 -3.18
CA SER A 158 3.30 12.83 -2.39
C SER A 158 3.65 13.14 -0.94
N VAL A 159 3.29 12.25 -0.01
CA VAL A 159 3.73 12.38 1.38
C VAL A 159 5.26 12.35 1.44
N ALA A 160 5.90 11.58 0.56
CA ALA A 160 7.35 11.63 0.36
C ALA A 160 7.83 13.00 -0.18
N ASP A 161 7.10 13.68 -1.08
CA ASP A 161 7.44 15.02 -1.56
C ASP A 161 7.31 16.05 -0.43
N LYS A 162 6.28 15.92 0.41
CA LYS A 162 6.09 16.76 1.60
C LYS A 162 7.16 16.50 2.64
N PHE A 163 7.55 15.24 2.84
CA PHE A 163 8.65 14.90 3.73
C PHE A 163 10.00 15.30 3.16
N HIS A 164 10.22 15.24 1.85
CA HIS A 164 11.41 15.76 1.19
C HIS A 164 11.52 17.27 1.32
N LEU A 165 10.41 17.99 1.11
CA LEU A 165 10.34 19.43 1.33
C LEU A 165 10.53 19.76 2.82
N ALA A 166 9.92 18.97 3.71
CA ALA A 166 10.12 19.09 5.15
C ALA A 166 11.53 18.68 5.59
N ASP A 167 12.25 17.80 4.91
CA ASP A 167 13.64 17.40 5.21
C ASP A 167 14.62 18.44 4.63
N THR A 168 14.21 19.14 3.56
CA THR A 168 14.95 20.28 3.01
C THR A 168 14.78 21.55 3.87
N GLU A 169 13.61 21.76 4.48
CA GLU A 169 13.32 22.88 5.38
C GLU A 169 13.66 22.58 6.85
N SER A 170 13.29 21.40 7.34
CA SER A 170 13.76 20.80 8.58
C SER A 170 14.96 19.92 8.26
N LYS A 171 16.12 20.55 8.14
CA LYS A 171 17.37 19.91 8.54
C LYS A 171 17.35 19.61 10.04
N THR A 172 16.39 18.83 10.51
CA THR A 172 16.57 17.97 11.67
C THR A 172 17.54 16.90 11.21
N SER A 173 18.81 17.29 11.06
CA SER A 173 19.92 16.38 10.93
C SER A 173 19.68 15.29 11.95
N LEU A 174 19.53 14.05 11.48
CA LEU A 174 19.68 12.90 12.36
C LEU A 174 20.85 13.20 13.28
N LEU A 175 20.61 13.07 14.59
CA LEU A 175 21.65 13.35 15.56
C LEU A 175 22.89 12.56 15.17
N GLU A 176 23.99 13.26 14.99
CA GLU A 176 25.27 12.58 14.82
C GLU A 176 25.55 11.81 16.11
N LEU A 177 25.89 10.52 15.96
CA LEU A 177 26.33 9.73 17.10
C LEU A 177 27.54 10.41 17.70
N GLY A 178 27.52 10.58 19.03
CA GLY A 178 28.67 11.08 19.76
C GLY A 178 29.86 10.12 19.63
N SER A 179 31.05 10.58 19.99
CA SER A 179 32.24 9.73 19.97
C SER A 179 32.15 8.55 20.95
N GLU A 180 31.36 8.69 22.03
CA GLU A 180 31.21 7.69 23.09
C GLU A 180 29.80 7.71 23.70
N SER A 181 29.41 6.64 24.40
CA SER A 181 28.19 6.54 25.23
C SER A 181 26.86 6.73 24.48
N ASN A 182 26.80 6.30 23.21
CA ASN A 182 25.56 6.30 22.44
C ASN A 182 24.61 5.19 22.90
N ILE A 183 23.32 5.49 22.96
CA ILE A 183 22.27 4.51 23.22
C ILE A 183 21.40 4.43 21.97
N LEU A 184 21.36 3.27 21.34
CA LEU A 184 20.48 2.98 20.21
C LEU A 184 19.46 1.92 20.65
N VAL A 185 18.17 2.27 20.50
CA VAL A 185 17.06 1.35 20.77
C VAL A 185 16.37 1.06 19.44
N ILE A 186 16.40 -0.20 19.02
CA ILE A 186 15.73 -0.68 17.81
C ILE A 186 14.51 -1.48 18.24
N VAL A 187 13.34 -1.05 17.82
CA VAL A 187 12.07 -1.73 18.07
C VAL A 187 11.56 -2.28 16.75
N LEU A 188 11.41 -3.60 16.67
CA LEU A 188 10.96 -4.29 15.47
C LEU A 188 9.46 -4.60 15.60
N ASP A 189 8.65 -4.14 14.64
CA ASP A 189 7.21 -4.41 14.64
C ASP A 189 6.91 -5.87 14.27
N ALA A 190 5.90 -6.44 14.92
CA ALA A 190 5.48 -7.85 14.81
C ALA A 190 6.62 -8.89 14.97
N PHE A 191 7.79 -8.51 15.47
CA PHE A 191 8.94 -9.39 15.57
C PHE A 191 8.89 -10.23 16.85
N THR A 192 8.87 -11.54 16.68
CA THR A 192 8.70 -12.51 17.77
C THR A 192 10.04 -13.04 18.29
N GLY A 193 10.14 -13.29 19.60
CA GLY A 193 11.40 -13.76 20.23
C GLY A 193 12.00 -15.04 19.62
N TYR A 194 11.17 -15.98 19.14
CA TYR A 194 11.67 -17.21 18.51
C TYR A 194 12.44 -16.94 17.20
N ARG A 195 12.07 -15.91 16.43
CA ARG A 195 12.80 -15.51 15.22
C ARG A 195 14.19 -14.99 15.55
N PHE A 196 14.36 -14.33 16.69
CA PHE A 196 15.69 -13.92 17.12
C PHE A 196 16.55 -15.11 17.53
N LEU A 197 15.95 -16.09 18.21
CA LEU A 197 16.65 -17.33 18.56
C LEU A 197 17.18 -18.02 17.30
N GLU A 198 16.34 -18.21 16.28
CA GLU A 198 16.74 -18.74 14.95
C GLU A 198 17.94 -17.96 14.38
N ILE A 199 17.89 -16.62 14.37
CA ILE A 199 19.00 -15.79 13.87
C ILE A 199 20.29 -16.03 14.67
N THR A 200 20.20 -16.11 15.99
CA THR A 200 21.39 -16.33 16.83
C THR A 200 21.99 -17.74 16.66
N GLU A 201 21.17 -18.73 16.31
CA GLU A 201 21.61 -20.11 16.07
C GLU A 201 22.16 -20.31 14.65
N GLU A 202 21.48 -19.77 13.63
CA GLU A 202 21.84 -19.92 12.23
C GLU A 202 22.94 -18.96 11.77
N LYS A 203 22.99 -17.75 12.35
CA LYS A 203 23.92 -16.68 11.94
C LYS A 203 24.85 -16.28 13.08
N LYS A 204 25.46 -17.26 13.75
CA LYS A 204 26.43 -17.04 14.86
C LYS A 204 27.51 -16.02 14.55
N HIS A 205 28.02 -16.02 13.32
CA HIS A 205 29.02 -15.06 12.84
C HIS A 205 28.57 -13.58 12.90
N LEU A 206 27.27 -13.29 12.99
CA LEU A 206 26.76 -11.94 13.23
C LEU A 206 26.84 -11.60 14.72
N VAL A 207 26.44 -12.53 15.59
CA VAL A 207 26.50 -12.36 17.05
C VAL A 207 27.94 -12.13 17.51
N GLU A 208 28.88 -12.90 16.97
CA GLU A 208 30.31 -12.81 17.29
C GLU A 208 30.94 -11.44 16.96
N LYS A 209 30.30 -10.63 16.10
CA LYS A 209 30.78 -9.27 15.77
C LYS A 209 30.40 -8.23 16.83
N PHE A 210 29.48 -8.55 17.73
CA PHE A 210 29.00 -7.64 18.75
C PHE A 210 29.63 -8.00 20.10
N GLU A 211 30.70 -7.31 20.44
CA GLU A 211 31.31 -7.43 21.77
C GLU A 211 30.27 -7.11 22.86
N GLY A 212 30.20 -7.97 23.87
CA GLY A 212 29.25 -7.81 24.99
C GLY A 212 27.79 -8.12 24.63
N PHE A 213 27.52 -8.72 23.48
CA PHE A 213 26.17 -9.12 23.11
C PHE A 213 25.54 -10.06 24.14
N THR A 214 24.34 -9.71 24.58
CA THR A 214 23.55 -10.51 25.53
C THR A 214 22.17 -10.74 24.96
N PHE A 215 21.78 -12.01 24.85
CA PHE A 215 20.45 -12.40 24.41
C PHE A 215 19.58 -12.82 25.60
N TYR A 216 18.35 -12.32 25.63
CA TYR A 216 17.35 -12.62 26.66
C TYR A 216 16.20 -13.44 26.04
N PRO A 217 16.26 -14.79 26.06
CA PRO A 217 15.32 -15.65 25.34
C PRO A 217 13.91 -15.68 25.93
N ARG A 218 13.72 -15.11 27.13
CA ARG A 218 12.47 -15.13 27.90
C ARG A 218 11.89 -13.73 28.10
N CYS A 219 12.12 -12.83 27.15
CA CYS A 219 11.45 -11.54 27.13
C CYS A 219 10.01 -11.68 26.65
N ILE A 220 9.10 -10.97 27.30
CA ILE A 220 7.69 -10.89 26.92
C ILE A 220 7.33 -9.44 26.61
N GLY A 221 6.51 -9.24 25.58
CA GLY A 221 5.89 -7.95 25.33
C GLY A 221 4.80 -7.69 26.37
N VAL A 222 4.63 -6.42 26.75
CA VAL A 222 3.59 -6.02 27.72
C VAL A 222 2.19 -6.00 27.08
N ALA A 223 2.12 -5.89 25.75
CA ALA A 223 0.87 -5.87 25.00
C ALA A 223 1.04 -6.48 23.60
N ASN A 224 -0.07 -6.98 23.04
CA ASN A 224 -0.12 -7.63 21.71
C ASN A 224 -0.45 -6.65 20.56
N ASN A 225 -0.57 -5.35 20.84
CA ASN A 225 -0.77 -4.33 19.80
C ASN A 225 0.32 -3.27 19.87
N THR A 226 0.70 -2.74 18.70
CA THR A 226 1.84 -1.83 18.51
C THR A 226 1.71 -0.55 19.35
N SER A 227 0.52 0.07 19.39
CA SER A 227 0.30 1.33 20.13
C SER A 227 0.49 1.15 21.65
N ALA A 228 -0.07 0.08 22.22
CA ALA A 228 0.12 -0.25 23.63
C ALA A 228 1.57 -0.65 23.92
N GLY A 229 2.16 -1.53 23.10
CA GLY A 229 3.56 -1.96 23.25
C GLY A 229 4.53 -0.78 23.26
N ASN A 230 4.44 0.10 22.25
CA ASN A 230 5.29 1.29 22.15
C ASN A 230 5.08 2.24 23.34
N SER A 231 3.84 2.42 23.80
CA SER A 231 3.59 3.25 24.99
C SER A 231 4.31 2.73 26.23
N THR A 232 4.35 1.40 26.43
CA THR A 232 5.05 0.80 27.57
C THR A 232 6.56 0.90 27.45
N ILE A 233 7.12 0.72 26.25
CA ILE A 233 8.56 0.87 25.99
C ILE A 233 9.00 2.31 26.25
N LEU A 234 8.24 3.29 25.74
CA LEU A 234 8.58 4.70 25.84
C LEU A 234 8.46 5.22 27.27
N THR A 235 7.41 4.84 28.00
CA THR A 235 7.12 5.40 29.34
C THR A 235 7.60 4.54 30.51
N GLY A 236 7.94 3.27 30.26
CA GLY A 236 8.24 2.29 31.31
C GLY A 236 7.03 1.87 32.15
N GLY A 237 5.81 2.27 31.77
CA GLY A 237 4.60 2.01 32.55
C GLY A 237 3.40 1.56 31.69
N ILE A 238 2.45 0.87 32.32
CA ILE A 238 1.24 0.35 31.65
C ILE A 238 0.10 1.37 31.54
N ASN A 239 0.24 2.52 32.18
CA ASN A 239 -0.86 3.48 32.37
C ASN A 239 -1.44 3.99 31.04
N LEU A 240 -0.61 4.23 30.03
CA LEU A 240 -1.09 4.66 28.70
C LEU A 240 -1.59 3.49 27.87
N ALA A 241 -1.02 2.30 28.05
CA ALA A 241 -1.40 1.09 27.33
C ALA A 241 -2.83 0.64 27.65
N VAL A 242 -3.25 0.77 28.92
CA VAL A 242 -4.58 0.34 29.37
C VAL A 242 -5.66 1.42 29.24
N LYS A 243 -5.28 2.67 28.94
CA LYS A 243 -6.24 3.77 28.76
C LYS A 243 -6.96 3.62 27.42
N ASP A 244 -8.28 3.78 27.47
CA ASP A 244 -9.12 3.93 26.27
C ASP A 244 -9.00 5.35 25.74
N ILE A 245 -7.87 5.61 25.10
CA ILE A 245 -7.57 6.81 24.34
C ILE A 245 -7.23 6.37 22.92
N GLY A 246 -7.75 7.08 21.92
CA GLY A 246 -7.46 6.79 20.51
C GLY A 246 -5.95 6.67 20.25
N TRP A 247 -5.56 5.88 19.25
CA TRP A 247 -4.16 5.50 19.01
C TRP A 247 -3.24 6.71 18.77
N GLU A 248 -3.71 7.74 18.07
CA GLU A 248 -2.98 9.01 17.85
C GLU A 248 -2.65 9.69 19.19
N ASN A 249 -3.67 9.86 20.03
CA ASN A 249 -3.52 10.43 21.37
C ASN A 249 -2.59 9.59 22.26
N ARG A 250 -2.63 8.26 22.14
CA ARG A 250 -1.73 7.38 22.89
C ARG A 250 -0.29 7.60 22.46
N ASN A 251 -0.01 7.64 21.17
CA ASN A 251 1.35 7.80 20.64
C ASN A 251 1.93 9.17 21.02
N SER A 252 1.17 10.25 20.83
CA SER A 252 1.59 11.59 21.23
C SER A 252 1.91 11.68 22.72
N LYS A 253 1.03 11.17 23.60
CA LYS A 253 1.29 11.14 25.05
C LYS A 253 2.48 10.26 25.42
N SER A 254 2.67 9.13 24.74
CA SER A 254 3.78 8.21 25.02
C SER A 254 5.13 8.88 24.76
N VAL A 255 5.22 9.68 23.69
CA VAL A 255 6.44 10.44 23.36
C VAL A 255 6.64 11.59 24.34
N GLN A 256 5.57 12.30 24.71
CA GLN A 256 5.62 13.37 25.72
C GLN A 256 6.04 12.86 27.12
N GLU A 257 5.62 11.68 27.50
CA GLU A 257 5.96 11.04 28.78
C GLU A 257 7.19 10.10 28.65
N SER A 258 7.88 10.11 27.50
CA SER A 258 8.92 9.12 27.21
C SER A 258 10.22 9.33 27.99
N PHE A 259 10.99 8.25 28.12
CA PHE A 259 12.38 8.31 28.60
C PHE A 259 13.26 9.21 27.71
N LEU A 260 12.89 9.45 26.45
CA LEU A 260 13.62 10.35 25.54
C LEU A 260 13.59 11.79 26.05
N ASN A 261 12.43 12.25 26.56
CA ASN A 261 12.34 13.58 27.19
C ASN A 261 13.18 13.67 28.46
N SER A 262 13.22 12.60 29.25
CA SER A 262 14.10 12.51 30.41
C SER A 262 15.57 12.54 29.98
N ALA A 263 15.95 11.87 28.89
CA ALA A 263 17.30 11.92 28.34
C ALA A 263 17.69 13.34 27.91
N THR A 264 16.81 14.04 27.18
CA THR A 264 17.03 15.44 26.77
C THR A 264 17.21 16.37 27.97
N LYS A 265 16.38 16.22 29.02
CA LYS A 265 16.51 17.00 30.27
C LYS A 265 17.83 16.72 31.01
N ASN A 266 18.42 15.54 30.82
CA ASN A 266 19.71 15.16 31.39
C ASN A 266 20.89 15.47 30.46
N GLY A 267 20.68 16.25 29.39
CA GLY A 267 21.74 16.74 28.52
C GLY A 267 22.12 15.81 27.36
N TYR A 268 21.38 14.72 27.14
CA TYR A 268 21.55 13.90 25.95
C TYR A 268 20.86 14.54 24.76
N ALA A 269 21.42 14.39 23.57
CA ALA A 269 20.66 14.58 22.35
C ALA A 269 19.81 13.31 22.12
N ALA A 270 18.49 13.47 21.97
CA ALA A 270 17.58 12.37 21.70
C ALA A 270 16.79 12.62 20.41
N SER A 271 16.60 11.58 19.62
CA SER A 271 15.74 11.58 18.43
C SER A 271 14.86 10.34 18.43
N TYR A 272 13.72 10.45 17.77
CA TYR A 272 12.79 9.33 17.60
C TYR A 272 12.47 9.17 16.11
N ILE A 273 12.69 7.97 15.58
CA ILE A 273 12.34 7.63 14.19
C ILE A 273 11.27 6.55 14.27
N SER A 274 10.11 6.81 13.68
CA SER A 274 9.00 5.87 13.74
C SER A 274 7.99 6.10 12.62
N ALA A 275 7.31 5.04 12.20
CA ALA A 275 6.11 5.13 11.36
C ALA A 275 4.89 5.73 12.10
N LEU A 276 4.95 5.89 13.42
CA LEU A 276 3.87 6.48 14.19
C LEU A 276 3.84 8.01 14.06
N THR A 277 2.71 8.55 13.59
CA THR A 277 2.45 9.99 13.58
C THR A 277 2.35 10.53 15.01
N ILE A 278 3.03 11.64 15.27
CA ILE A 278 3.02 12.36 16.55
C ILE A 278 2.58 13.78 16.25
N GLU A 279 1.53 14.25 16.93
CA GLU A 279 1.00 15.61 16.70
C GLU A 279 1.89 16.69 17.34
N ASP A 280 2.50 16.40 18.50
CA ASP A 280 3.33 17.36 19.24
C ASP A 280 4.33 16.65 20.17
N GLY A 281 5.61 16.99 20.05
CA GLY A 281 6.69 16.45 20.89
C GLY A 281 7.84 17.43 21.11
N LEU A 282 8.46 17.37 22.29
CA LEU A 282 9.69 18.12 22.61
C LEU A 282 10.94 17.48 21.99
N VAL A 283 10.86 16.22 21.55
CA VAL A 283 11.94 15.49 20.90
C VAL A 283 11.79 15.63 19.39
N PRO A 284 12.87 15.97 18.65
CA PRO A 284 12.88 15.87 17.20
C PRO A 284 12.43 14.46 16.76
N TRP A 285 11.35 14.42 15.99
CA TRP A 285 10.84 13.19 15.39
C TRP A 285 10.92 13.30 13.88
N ALA A 286 11.24 12.18 13.24
CA ALA A 286 11.13 12.04 11.81
C ALA A 286 10.36 10.76 11.47
N PRO A 287 9.45 10.82 10.48
CA PRO A 287 8.77 9.63 9.98
C PRO A 287 9.80 8.69 9.38
N GLU A 288 9.70 7.39 9.65
CA GLU A 288 10.63 6.42 9.05
C GLU A 288 10.62 6.49 7.51
N GLN A 289 9.48 6.86 6.93
CA GLN A 289 9.28 7.02 5.49
C GLN A 289 10.12 8.12 4.85
N SER A 290 10.59 9.14 5.59
CA SER A 290 11.49 10.15 5.02
C SER A 290 12.89 9.58 4.74
N PHE A 291 13.25 8.47 5.39
CA PHE A 291 14.56 7.83 5.24
C PHE A 291 14.57 6.70 4.22
N PHE A 292 13.40 6.18 3.85
CA PHE A 292 13.23 5.40 2.62
C PHE A 292 13.10 6.34 1.43
N THR A 293 14.11 7.19 1.23
CA THR A 293 14.35 7.71 -0.11
C THR A 293 14.55 6.50 -1.00
N ALA A 294 13.79 6.37 -2.09
CA ALA A 294 14.06 5.33 -3.06
C ALA A 294 15.39 5.69 -3.73
N ALA A 295 16.50 5.33 -3.07
CA ALA A 295 17.84 5.73 -3.43
C ALA A 295 18.09 5.37 -4.87
N ASN A 296 18.10 6.38 -5.78
CA ASN A 296 18.33 6.26 -7.23
C ASN A 296 18.10 4.84 -7.74
N LEU A 297 16.88 4.33 -7.57
CA LEU A 297 16.58 2.98 -7.96
C LEU A 297 16.86 2.90 -9.45
N ASN A 298 17.68 1.92 -9.85
CA ASN A 298 17.91 1.72 -11.27
C ASN A 298 16.55 1.38 -11.93
N PHE A 299 16.43 1.67 -13.23
CA PHE A 299 15.18 1.46 -13.96
C PHE A 299 14.59 0.05 -13.76
N LYS A 300 15.45 -0.97 -13.60
CA LYS A 300 15.01 -2.35 -13.35
C LYS A 300 14.31 -2.50 -12.00
N SER A 301 14.86 -1.96 -10.91
CA SER A 301 14.20 -1.96 -9.60
C SER A 301 12.91 -1.15 -9.61
N THR A 302 12.91 0.04 -10.23
CA THR A 302 11.70 0.86 -10.37
C THR A 302 10.61 0.13 -11.13
N PHE A 303 10.99 -0.59 -12.20
CA PHE A 303 10.08 -1.42 -12.97
C PHE A 303 9.48 -2.55 -12.12
N HIS A 304 10.29 -3.27 -11.35
CA HIS A 304 9.81 -4.35 -10.48
C HIS A 304 8.86 -3.80 -9.40
N SER A 305 9.24 -2.71 -8.72
CA SER A 305 8.38 -2.08 -7.71
C SER A 305 7.04 -1.62 -8.30
N TYR A 306 7.04 -1.07 -9.51
CA TYR A 306 5.80 -0.70 -10.19
C TYR A 306 4.97 -1.92 -10.60
N THR A 307 5.59 -3.00 -11.10
CA THR A 307 4.83 -4.22 -11.47
C THR A 307 4.21 -4.90 -10.26
N ASP A 308 4.96 -4.99 -9.15
CA ASP A 308 4.46 -5.55 -7.89
C ASP A 308 3.30 -4.69 -7.36
N PHE A 309 3.45 -3.37 -7.42
CA PHE A 309 2.40 -2.44 -7.01
C PHE A 309 1.18 -2.48 -7.94
N LEU A 310 1.37 -2.66 -9.24
CA LEU A 310 0.30 -2.86 -10.20
C LEU A 310 -0.45 -4.16 -9.90
N GLU A 311 0.26 -5.27 -9.62
CA GLU A 311 -0.35 -6.54 -9.22
C GLU A 311 -1.23 -6.36 -7.98
N VAL A 312 -0.69 -5.75 -6.92
CA VAL A 312 -1.46 -5.41 -5.72
C VAL A 312 -2.65 -4.52 -6.06
N SER A 313 -2.48 -3.54 -6.95
CA SER A 313 -3.57 -2.65 -7.36
C SER A 313 -4.68 -3.38 -8.12
N THR A 314 -4.33 -4.41 -8.92
CA THR A 314 -5.30 -5.22 -9.64
C THR A 314 -6.18 -6.08 -8.74
N THR A 315 -5.74 -6.39 -7.51
CA THR A 315 -6.56 -7.11 -6.52
C THR A 315 -7.87 -6.38 -6.18
N ARG A 316 -7.90 -5.05 -6.37
CA ARG A 316 -9.10 -4.21 -6.22
C ARG A 316 -10.18 -4.50 -7.26
N ILE A 317 -9.78 -4.97 -8.44
CA ILE A 317 -10.67 -5.30 -9.56
C ILE A 317 -10.93 -6.80 -9.59
N PHE A 318 -9.84 -7.56 -9.58
CA PHE A 318 -9.82 -9.01 -9.60
C PHE A 318 -9.30 -9.45 -8.24
N PRO A 319 -10.18 -9.63 -7.24
CA PRO A 319 -9.77 -10.25 -5.99
C PRO A 319 -9.19 -11.62 -6.33
N VAL A 320 -7.86 -11.67 -6.30
CA VAL A 320 -7.12 -12.90 -6.48
C VAL A 320 -7.57 -13.73 -5.28
N GLN A 321 -8.20 -14.88 -5.54
CA GLN A 321 -8.11 -15.95 -4.56
C GLN A 321 -6.61 -16.15 -4.44
N LEU A 322 -5.99 -15.59 -3.38
CA LEU A 322 -4.63 -15.92 -3.02
C LEU A 322 -4.66 -17.42 -2.84
N LEU A 323 -4.34 -18.13 -3.93
CA LEU A 323 -4.30 -19.57 -4.03
C LEU A 323 -3.28 -19.96 -2.99
N ASN A 324 -3.75 -20.33 -1.80
CA ASN A 324 -2.98 -20.77 -0.65
C ASN A 324 -1.54 -20.29 -0.74
N TYR A 325 -1.26 -19.06 -0.27
CA TYR A 325 0.12 -18.63 -0.07
C TYR A 325 0.77 -19.70 0.83
N ASN A 326 1.47 -20.63 0.18
CA ASN A 326 2.25 -21.66 0.81
C ASN A 326 3.46 -20.90 1.30
N ASP A 327 3.61 -20.85 2.62
CA ASP A 327 4.72 -20.29 3.39
C ASP A 327 6.11 -20.88 3.06
N GLY A 328 6.27 -21.52 1.90
CA GLY A 328 7.44 -22.30 1.53
C GLY A 328 7.45 -23.71 2.10
N ASN A 329 6.56 -24.06 3.04
CA ASN A 329 6.54 -25.39 3.68
C ASN A 329 5.40 -26.30 3.20
N GLY A 330 4.56 -25.85 2.27
CA GLY A 330 3.51 -26.69 1.70
C GLY A 330 2.27 -26.85 2.59
N THR A 331 2.18 -26.08 3.69
CA THR A 331 1.05 -26.14 4.62
C THR A 331 0.08 -24.99 4.35
N PRO A 332 -1.17 -25.28 3.94
CA PRO A 332 -2.21 -24.26 3.87
C PRO A 332 -2.45 -23.66 5.27
N LEU A 333 -2.48 -22.33 5.37
CA LEU A 333 -2.79 -21.59 6.61
C LEU A 333 -4.11 -22.04 7.28
N SER A 334 -5.06 -22.60 6.51
CA SER A 334 -6.30 -23.17 7.05
C SER A 334 -6.12 -24.37 7.98
N LYS A 335 -4.93 -25.00 8.01
CA LYS A 335 -4.61 -26.04 9.00
C LYS A 335 -4.20 -25.50 10.36
N PHE A 336 -3.75 -24.24 10.45
CA PHE A 336 -3.35 -23.65 11.73
C PHE A 336 -4.56 -23.24 12.59
N GLU A 337 -5.69 -22.84 11.98
CA GLU A 337 -6.91 -22.53 12.75
C GLU A 337 -7.47 -23.77 13.47
N HIS A 338 -7.43 -24.95 12.85
CA HIS A 338 -7.86 -26.19 13.53
C HIS A 338 -6.85 -26.69 14.57
N GLN A 339 -5.56 -26.43 14.40
CA GLN A 339 -4.54 -26.89 15.34
C GLN A 339 -4.54 -26.06 16.65
N ILE A 340 -4.96 -24.79 16.59
CA ILE A 340 -5.12 -23.94 17.78
C ILE A 340 -6.36 -24.35 18.62
N GLU A 341 -7.44 -24.82 17.99
CA GLU A 341 -8.60 -25.38 18.72
C GLU A 341 -8.25 -26.68 19.45
N ASP A 342 -7.47 -27.57 18.82
CA ASP A 342 -7.05 -28.83 19.45
C ASP A 342 -6.07 -28.60 20.61
N ASP A 343 -5.13 -27.65 20.48
CA ASP A 343 -4.17 -27.33 21.55
C ASP A 343 -4.80 -26.53 22.72
N ALA A 344 -5.85 -25.74 22.47
CA ALA A 344 -6.62 -25.08 23.53
C ALA A 344 -7.40 -26.10 24.40
N THR A 345 -7.81 -27.23 23.81
CA THR A 345 -8.52 -28.30 24.53
C THR A 345 -7.59 -29.12 25.43
N ILE A 346 -6.28 -29.12 25.16
CA ILE A 346 -5.27 -29.82 25.96
C ILE A 346 -4.85 -29.01 27.21
N LEU A 347 -5.06 -27.69 27.22
CA LEU A 347 -4.74 -26.83 28.37
C LEU A 347 -5.89 -26.73 29.40
N GLU A 348 -7.06 -27.31 29.13
CA GLU A 348 -8.17 -27.45 30.09
C GLU A 348 -8.23 -28.82 30.80
N GLN A 349 -7.23 -29.69 30.61
CA GLN A 349 -7.02 -30.93 31.36
C GLN A 349 -5.73 -30.86 32.18
#